data_AF-A0A2G9PUB8-F1
#
_entry.id   AF-A0A2G9PUB8-F1
#
_cell.length_a   1.000
_cell.length_b   1.000
_cell.length_c   1.000
_cell.angle_alpha   90.00
_cell.angle_beta   90.00
_cell.angle_gamma   90.00
#
_symmetry.space_group_name_H-M   'P 1'
#
loop_
_entity.id
_entity.type
_entity.pdbx_description
1 polymer ?
#
loop_
_entity_poly.entity_id
_entity_poly.type
_entity_poly.pdbx_seq_one_letter_code
_entity_poly.pdbx_strand_id
1 'polypeptide(L)'
;MTKVLIATLYIFEPIVAAVTKISAERLILLIDKEPDEKQSKSLEVVKQTLGSVIEIKTIKTDVYDIVEVAREAVKIIDLLSDKDEIYIDITAGRKTKSLGLLFGSYARCSRIKKIMYIKEENKQIVYLPRLSYSITPAQHKIIEFLLNKKVTSMADFSDKVEVSKAMLYKHIKELKDMDIIEETPDGLTLTDYGRIVVL
;
A
#
# COMPACT_ATOMS: atom_id res chain seq x y z
N MET A 1 -12.82 2.72 -19.92
CA MET A 1 -11.51 2.76 -19.25
C MET A 1 -11.60 3.96 -18.34
N THR A 2 -11.80 3.71 -17.05
CA THR A 2 -12.09 4.78 -16.08
C THR A 2 -10.80 5.16 -15.38
N LYS A 3 -10.52 6.46 -15.27
CA LYS A 3 -9.36 6.94 -14.52
C LYS A 3 -9.71 7.05 -13.04
N VAL A 4 -9.04 6.25 -12.22
CA VAL A 4 -9.28 6.17 -10.78
C VAL A 4 -8.09 6.80 -10.04
N LEU A 5 -8.37 7.77 -9.18
CA LEU A 5 -7.39 8.32 -8.25
C LEU A 5 -7.60 7.69 -6.86
N ILE A 6 -6.57 7.07 -6.31
CA ILE A 6 -6.52 6.67 -4.90
C ILE A 6 -5.57 7.64 -4.19
N ALA A 7 -6.05 8.31 -3.15
CA ALA A 7 -5.27 9.33 -2.47
C ALA A 7 -5.50 9.34 -0.96
N THR A 8 -4.52 9.84 -0.21
CA THR A 8 -4.69 10.20 1.20
C THR A 8 -5.33 11.59 1.30
N LEU A 9 -6.13 11.85 2.33
CA LEU A 9 -6.73 13.18 2.54
C LEU A 9 -6.40 13.76 3.91
N TYR A 10 -5.96 15.02 3.95
CA TYR A 10 -5.84 15.85 5.15
C TYR A 10 -6.07 17.32 4.81
N ILE A 11 -5.67 17.73 3.61
CA ILE A 11 -5.97 19.01 2.96
C ILE A 11 -6.51 18.75 1.55
N PHE A 12 -7.35 19.64 1.03
CA PHE A 12 -8.12 19.38 -0.19
C PHE A 12 -7.40 19.80 -1.48
N GLU A 13 -6.49 20.78 -1.42
CA GLU A 13 -5.89 21.42 -2.59
C GLU A 13 -5.08 20.43 -3.46
N PRO A 14 -4.25 19.53 -2.90
CA PRO A 14 -3.55 18.54 -3.72
C PRO A 14 -4.51 17.58 -4.41
N ILE A 15 -5.61 17.22 -3.74
CA ILE A 15 -6.63 16.32 -4.31
C ILE A 15 -7.31 16.96 -5.52
N VAL A 16 -7.75 18.22 -5.40
CA VAL A 16 -8.38 18.94 -6.51
C VAL A 16 -7.41 19.08 -7.68
N ALA A 17 -6.14 19.40 -7.41
CA ALA A 17 -5.10 19.50 -8.43
C ALA A 17 -4.84 18.14 -9.12
N ALA A 18 -4.74 17.05 -8.36
CA ALA A 18 -4.53 15.70 -8.86
C ALA A 18 -5.68 15.25 -9.77
N VAL A 19 -6.92 15.35 -9.28
CA VAL A 19 -8.14 14.98 -10.03
C VAL A 19 -8.22 15.74 -11.33
N THR A 20 -8.05 17.06 -11.29
CA THR A 20 -8.15 17.92 -12.47
C THR A 20 -7.07 17.57 -13.50
N LYS A 21 -5.83 17.35 -13.05
CA LYS A 21 -4.71 17.10 -13.96
C LYS A 21 -4.88 15.80 -14.75
N ILE A 22 -5.26 14.73 -14.07
CA ILE A 22 -5.39 13.42 -14.73
C ILE A 22 -6.77 13.24 -15.36
N SER A 23 -7.71 14.14 -15.06
CA SER A 23 -9.13 14.04 -15.39
C SER A 23 -9.71 12.74 -14.82
N ALA A 24 -9.54 12.55 -13.50
CA ALA A 24 -10.07 11.38 -12.82
C ALA A 24 -11.61 11.39 -12.88
N GLU A 25 -12.20 10.22 -13.04
CA GLU A 25 -13.66 10.01 -13.05
C GLU A 25 -14.14 9.39 -11.74
N ARG A 26 -13.22 8.76 -10.99
CA ARG A 26 -13.46 8.19 -9.68
C ARG A 26 -12.32 8.58 -8.73
N LEU A 27 -12.69 8.96 -7.52
CA LEU A 27 -11.79 9.30 -6.43
C LEU A 27 -12.05 8.39 -5.23
N ILE A 28 -11.01 7.74 -4.72
CA ILE A 28 -11.04 6.94 -3.50
C ILE A 28 -10.09 7.59 -2.49
N LEU A 29 -10.65 8.10 -1.39
CA LEU A 29 -9.92 8.82 -0.36
C LEU A 29 -9.71 7.95 0.87
N LEU A 30 -8.44 7.80 1.26
CA LEU A 30 -8.04 7.23 2.54
C LEU A 30 -8.09 8.33 3.60
N ILE A 31 -9.03 8.21 4.53
CA ILE A 31 -9.26 9.14 5.65
C ILE A 31 -9.00 8.46 6.98
N ASP A 32 -8.89 9.23 8.05
CA ASP A 32 -8.65 8.69 9.39
C ASP A 32 -9.92 7.98 9.90
N LYS A 33 -9.76 6.93 10.70
CA LYS A 33 -10.91 6.28 11.37
C LYS A 33 -11.75 7.29 12.15
N GLU A 34 -11.04 8.18 12.85
CA GLU A 34 -11.55 9.33 13.58
C GLU A 34 -10.97 10.61 12.98
N PRO A 35 -11.63 11.20 11.96
CA PRO A 35 -11.17 12.42 11.32
C PRO A 35 -11.28 13.60 12.28
N ASP A 36 -10.24 14.43 12.34
CA ASP A 36 -10.33 15.72 13.02
C ASP A 36 -11.19 16.72 12.23
N GLU A 37 -11.43 17.89 12.82
CA GLU A 37 -12.23 18.94 12.19
C GLU A 37 -11.63 19.41 10.85
N LYS A 38 -10.30 19.43 10.74
CA LYS A 38 -9.60 19.88 9.53
C LYS A 38 -9.76 18.88 8.38
N GLN A 39 -9.57 17.59 8.64
CA GLN A 39 -9.78 16.54 7.64
C GLN A 39 -11.26 16.47 7.24
N SER A 40 -12.18 16.63 8.21
CA SER A 40 -13.62 16.65 7.95
C SER A 40 -14.05 17.80 7.04
N LYS A 41 -13.60 19.03 7.33
CA LYS A 41 -13.82 20.20 6.46
C LYS A 41 -13.20 20.00 5.07
N SER A 42 -11.99 19.47 5.01
CA SER A 42 -11.33 19.19 3.72
C SER A 42 -12.13 18.19 2.88
N LEU A 43 -12.67 17.14 3.51
CA LEU A 43 -13.53 16.16 2.83
C LEU A 43 -14.82 16.80 2.31
N GLU A 44 -15.42 17.68 3.09
CA GLU A 44 -16.61 18.42 2.67
C GLU A 44 -16.33 19.29 1.43
N VAL A 45 -15.23 20.05 1.44
CA VAL A 45 -14.81 20.88 0.30
C VAL A 45 -14.56 20.03 -0.95
N VAL A 46 -13.88 18.89 -0.81
CA VAL A 46 -13.67 17.94 -1.92
C VAL A 46 -15.00 17.47 -2.50
N LYS A 47 -15.95 17.07 -1.64
CA LYS A 47 -17.28 16.62 -2.07
C LYS A 47 -18.10 17.72 -2.75
N GLN A 48 -18.08 18.93 -2.22
CA GLN A 48 -18.79 20.07 -2.82
C GLN A 48 -18.21 20.46 -4.18
N THR A 49 -16.88 20.41 -4.31
CA THR A 49 -16.16 20.85 -5.52
C THR A 49 -16.24 19.82 -6.65
N LEU A 50 -16.11 18.53 -6.32
CA LEU A 50 -15.93 17.45 -7.30
C LEU A 50 -17.09 16.46 -7.34
N GLY A 51 -17.91 16.36 -6.29
CA GLY A 51 -18.90 15.29 -6.15
C GLY A 51 -20.07 15.34 -7.15
N SER A 52 -20.27 16.46 -7.84
CA SER A 52 -21.24 16.58 -8.94
C SER A 52 -20.73 15.99 -10.26
N VAL A 53 -19.42 15.82 -10.41
CA VAL A 53 -18.76 15.43 -11.67
C VAL A 53 -18.06 14.07 -11.59
N ILE A 54 -17.67 13.60 -10.39
CA ILE A 54 -16.96 12.33 -10.20
C ILE A 54 -17.55 11.51 -9.05
N GLU A 55 -17.35 10.18 -9.10
CA GLU A 55 -17.69 9.29 -8.00
C GLU A 55 -16.64 9.41 -6.87
N ILE A 56 -17.05 9.75 -5.65
CA ILE A 56 -16.16 9.89 -4.50
C ILE A 56 -16.48 8.81 -3.46
N LYS A 57 -15.49 7.98 -3.13
CA LYS A 57 -15.55 7.02 -2.01
C LYS A 57 -14.53 7.36 -0.95
N THR A 58 -14.85 7.02 0.29
CA THR A 58 -13.96 7.18 1.43
C THR A 58 -13.72 5.84 2.10
N ILE A 59 -12.47 5.52 2.38
CA ILE A 59 -12.05 4.35 3.14
C ILE A 59 -11.35 4.85 4.41
N LYS A 60 -11.83 4.37 5.56
CA LYS A 60 -11.26 4.71 6.86
C LYS A 60 -10.09 3.79 7.15
N THR A 61 -8.93 4.35 7.45
CA THR A 61 -7.73 3.60 7.81
C THR A 61 -7.08 4.14 9.07
N ASP A 62 -6.23 3.32 9.67
CA ASP A 62 -5.36 3.79 10.72
C ASP A 62 -4.42 4.89 10.22
N VAL A 63 -4.02 5.77 11.12
CA VAL A 63 -3.08 6.85 10.81
C VAL A 63 -1.65 6.36 10.94
N TYR A 64 -1.37 5.48 11.90
CA TYR A 64 -0.01 5.09 12.29
C TYR A 64 0.32 3.63 11.96
N ASP A 65 -0.67 2.81 11.64
CA ASP A 65 -0.44 1.44 11.14
C ASP A 65 -0.21 1.43 9.62
N ILE A 66 1.07 1.47 9.22
CA ILE A 66 1.49 1.45 7.81
C ILE A 66 1.06 0.15 7.11
N VAL A 67 1.11 -0.99 7.82
CA VAL A 67 0.80 -2.31 7.26
C VAL A 67 -0.69 -2.44 6.99
N GLU A 68 -1.53 -1.93 7.89
CA GLU A 68 -2.98 -1.87 7.68
C GLU A 68 -3.35 -0.99 6.49
N VAL A 69 -2.78 0.20 6.40
CA VAL A 69 -3.02 1.11 5.25
C VAL A 69 -2.58 0.46 3.93
N ALA A 70 -1.42 -0.20 3.91
CA ALA A 70 -0.94 -0.92 2.72
C ALA A 70 -1.91 -2.05 2.31
N ARG A 71 -2.42 -2.81 3.28
CA ARG A 71 -3.41 -3.86 3.05
C ARG A 71 -4.71 -3.30 2.48
N GLU A 72 -5.20 -2.20 3.02
CA GLU A 72 -6.40 -1.53 2.48
C GLU A 72 -6.17 -1.00 1.06
N ALA A 73 -5.00 -0.42 0.78
CA ALA A 73 -4.64 -0.01 -0.58
C ALA A 73 -4.68 -1.19 -1.56
N VAL A 74 -4.09 -2.33 -1.21
CA VAL A 74 -4.11 -3.55 -2.04
C VAL A 74 -5.55 -4.04 -2.26
N LYS A 75 -6.37 -4.13 -1.21
CA LYS A 75 -7.79 -4.49 -1.34
C LYS A 75 -8.54 -3.57 -2.30
N ILE A 76 -8.33 -2.25 -2.21
CA ILE A 76 -8.95 -1.28 -3.11
C ILE A 76 -8.54 -1.56 -4.55
N ILE A 77 -7.24 -1.75 -4.81
CA ILE A 77 -6.70 -1.99 -6.15
C ILE A 77 -7.26 -3.29 -6.74
N ASP A 78 -7.33 -4.35 -5.95
CA ASP A 78 -7.80 -5.68 -6.38
C ASP A 78 -9.32 -5.69 -6.68
N LEU A 79 -10.10 -4.81 -6.05
CA LEU A 79 -11.54 -4.66 -6.31
C LEU A 79 -11.86 -3.81 -7.56
N LEU A 80 -10.88 -3.07 -8.10
CA LEU A 80 -11.06 -2.26 -9.31
C LEU A 80 -10.97 -3.13 -10.57
N SER A 81 -11.62 -2.69 -11.64
CA SER A 81 -11.59 -3.40 -12.92
C SER A 81 -10.18 -3.43 -13.51
N ASP A 82 -9.80 -4.51 -14.18
CA ASP A 82 -8.52 -4.60 -14.89
C ASP A 82 -8.42 -3.57 -16.04
N LYS A 83 -9.55 -3.00 -16.47
CA LYS A 83 -9.61 -1.94 -17.49
C LYS A 83 -9.46 -0.52 -16.91
N ASP A 84 -9.39 -0.37 -15.59
CA ASP A 84 -9.25 0.94 -14.95
C ASP A 84 -7.79 1.41 -14.98
N GLU A 85 -7.57 2.69 -15.22
CA GLU A 85 -6.25 3.30 -15.08
C GLU A 85 -6.11 3.85 -13.66
N ILE A 86 -5.29 3.19 -12.84
CA ILE A 86 -5.14 3.55 -11.42
C ILE A 86 -3.99 4.51 -11.23
N TYR A 87 -4.28 5.65 -10.63
CA TYR A 87 -3.32 6.67 -10.22
C TYR A 87 -3.29 6.76 -8.70
N ILE A 88 -2.10 6.97 -8.15
CA ILE A 88 -1.89 7.09 -6.71
C ILE A 88 -1.38 8.50 -6.41
N ASP A 89 -1.97 9.17 -5.44
CA ASP A 89 -1.46 10.44 -4.90
C ASP A 89 -1.17 10.30 -3.41
N ILE A 90 0.10 10.49 -3.04
CA ILE A 90 0.56 10.34 -1.66
C ILE A 90 0.77 11.69 -0.95
N THR A 91 0.33 12.80 -1.55
CA THR A 91 0.63 14.16 -1.07
C THR A 91 -0.12 14.52 0.20
N ALA A 92 -1.44 14.36 0.21
CA ALA A 92 -2.31 15.00 1.18
C ALA A 92 -2.62 14.11 2.39
N GLY A 93 -1.61 13.73 3.18
CA GLY A 93 -1.84 12.92 4.38
C GLY A 93 -0.68 12.91 5.35
N ARG A 94 -0.88 12.31 6.53
CA ARG A 94 0.25 12.03 7.43
C ARG A 94 1.22 11.08 6.74
N LYS A 95 2.52 11.30 6.98
CA LYS A 95 3.62 10.56 6.33
C LYS A 95 3.43 9.05 6.41
N THR A 96 3.02 8.52 7.55
CA THR A 96 2.74 7.09 7.77
C THR A 96 1.66 6.55 6.83
N LYS A 97 0.53 7.25 6.68
CA LYS A 97 -0.55 6.85 5.76
C LYS A 97 -0.12 6.94 4.29
N SER A 98 0.59 8.01 3.93
CA SER A 98 1.15 8.17 2.58
C SER A 98 2.16 7.06 2.25
N LEU A 99 2.99 6.64 3.21
CA LEU A 99 3.89 5.50 3.06
C LEU A 99 3.14 4.18 2.94
N GLY A 100 2.10 3.95 3.74
CA GLY A 100 1.25 2.76 3.62
C GLY A 100 0.61 2.64 2.23
N LEU A 101 0.01 3.74 1.73
CA LEU A 101 -0.53 3.79 0.37
C LEU A 101 0.55 3.52 -0.69
N LEU A 102 1.73 4.12 -0.54
CA LEU A 102 2.87 3.92 -1.44
C LEU A 102 3.30 2.44 -1.49
N PHE A 103 3.50 1.83 -0.32
CA PHE A 103 3.95 0.45 -0.20
C PHE A 103 2.91 -0.56 -0.69
N GLY A 104 1.63 -0.37 -0.35
CA GLY A 104 0.55 -1.18 -0.93
C GLY A 104 0.46 -1.03 -2.46
N SER A 105 0.76 0.15 -2.99
CA SER A 105 0.82 0.37 -4.44
C SER A 105 1.99 -0.38 -5.10
N TYR A 106 3.11 -0.55 -4.41
CA TYR A 106 4.23 -1.38 -4.90
C TYR A 106 3.90 -2.86 -4.91
N ALA A 107 3.10 -3.35 -3.96
CA ALA A 107 2.61 -4.74 -3.95
C ALA A 107 1.72 -5.06 -5.17
N ARG A 108 1.12 -4.04 -5.79
CA ARG A 108 0.31 -4.15 -7.02
C ARG A 108 0.82 -3.27 -8.15
N CYS A 109 2.15 -3.09 -8.25
CA CYS A 109 2.75 -2.12 -9.16
C CYS A 109 2.34 -2.26 -10.63
N SER A 110 2.00 -3.47 -11.08
CA SER A 110 1.54 -3.77 -12.43
C SER A 110 0.18 -3.14 -12.76
N ARG A 111 -0.67 -2.94 -11.75
CA ARG A 111 -1.99 -2.29 -11.86
C ARG A 111 -1.92 -0.76 -11.80
N ILE A 112 -0.80 -0.20 -11.36
CA ILE A 112 -0.65 1.24 -11.12
C ILE A 112 -0.09 1.95 -12.35
N LYS A 113 -0.80 2.95 -12.90
CA LYS A 113 -0.33 3.76 -14.03
C LYS A 113 0.80 4.71 -13.62
N LYS A 114 0.57 5.53 -12.59
CA LYS A 114 1.52 6.52 -12.05
C LYS A 114 1.30 6.72 -10.55
N ILE A 115 2.39 7.05 -9.85
CA ILE A 115 2.37 7.49 -8.46
C ILE A 115 2.84 8.93 -8.44
N MET A 116 2.10 9.80 -7.76
CA MET A 116 2.24 11.24 -7.82
C MET A 116 2.52 11.81 -6.43
N TYR A 117 3.32 12.87 -6.41
CA TYR A 117 3.48 13.80 -5.31
C TYR A 117 3.37 15.22 -5.85
N ILE A 118 2.54 16.06 -5.24
CA ILE A 118 2.28 17.43 -5.66
C ILE A 118 3.04 18.36 -4.74
N LYS A 119 3.99 19.10 -5.29
CA LYS A 119 4.75 20.11 -4.52
C LYS A 119 3.83 21.19 -4.00
N GLU A 120 4.00 21.56 -2.74
CA GLU A 120 3.13 22.57 -2.11
C GLU A 120 3.33 23.95 -2.73
N GLU A 121 4.57 24.28 -3.10
CA GLU A 121 5.02 25.62 -3.50
C GLU A 121 4.53 26.04 -4.89
N ASN A 122 4.51 25.10 -5.84
CA ASN A 122 4.21 25.41 -7.25
C ASN A 122 3.23 24.44 -7.90
N LYS A 123 2.65 23.51 -7.13
CA LYS A 123 1.71 22.48 -7.59
C LYS A 123 2.25 21.60 -8.73
N GLN A 124 3.57 21.56 -8.91
CA GLN A 124 4.22 20.67 -9.86
C GLN A 124 4.09 19.22 -9.37
N ILE A 125 3.71 18.32 -10.28
CA ILE A 125 3.68 16.89 -10.02
C ILE A 125 5.07 16.30 -10.20
N VAL A 126 5.51 15.59 -9.17
CA VAL A 126 6.64 14.67 -9.20
C VAL A 126 6.07 13.27 -9.37
N TYR A 127 6.51 12.57 -10.40
CA TYR A 127 6.18 11.15 -10.55
C TYR A 127 7.21 10.31 -9.83
N LEU A 128 6.75 9.52 -8.87
CA LEU A 128 7.58 8.57 -8.14
C LEU A 128 7.82 7.31 -8.97
N PRO A 129 8.93 6.60 -8.74
CA PRO A 129 9.18 5.32 -9.38
C PRO A 129 8.08 4.32 -9.00
N ARG A 130 7.73 3.42 -9.92
CA ARG A 130 6.91 2.25 -9.61
C ARG A 130 7.84 1.09 -9.31
N LEU A 131 8.05 0.81 -8.04
CA LEU A 131 8.86 -0.32 -7.59
C LEU A 131 7.99 -1.56 -7.42
N SER A 132 8.60 -2.73 -7.54
CA SER A 132 7.98 -4.03 -7.30
C SER A 132 8.80 -4.82 -6.30
N TYR A 133 8.15 -5.58 -5.44
CA TYR A 133 8.84 -6.52 -4.56
C TYR A 133 9.31 -7.73 -5.37
N SER A 134 10.60 -8.06 -5.25
CA SER A 134 11.21 -9.18 -5.97
C SER A 134 11.34 -10.37 -5.02
N ILE A 135 10.27 -11.16 -4.92
CA ILE A 135 10.21 -12.36 -4.07
C ILE A 135 9.96 -13.58 -4.95
N THR A 136 10.74 -14.64 -4.75
CA THR A 136 10.56 -15.90 -5.48
C THR A 136 9.36 -16.69 -4.94
N PRO A 137 8.76 -17.60 -5.71
CA PRO A 137 7.67 -18.44 -5.22
C PRO A 137 8.03 -19.26 -3.95
N ALA A 138 9.27 -19.72 -3.84
CA ALA A 138 9.75 -20.44 -2.65
C ALA A 138 9.84 -19.53 -1.41
N GLN A 139 10.36 -18.32 -1.57
CA GLN A 139 10.40 -17.32 -0.50
C GLN A 139 8.98 -16.88 -0.10
N HIS A 140 8.04 -16.77 -1.05
CA HIS A 140 6.64 -16.46 -0.75
C HIS A 140 6.02 -17.50 0.18
N LYS A 141 6.20 -18.81 -0.10
CA LYS A 141 5.72 -19.89 0.79
C LYS A 141 6.25 -19.77 2.21
N ILE A 142 7.53 -19.37 2.36
CA ILE A 142 8.16 -19.15 3.66
C ILE A 142 7.50 -17.98 4.41
N ILE A 143 7.31 -16.84 3.74
CA ILE A 143 6.68 -15.66 4.33
C ILE A 143 5.22 -15.95 4.71
N GLU A 144 4.47 -16.61 3.83
CA GLU A 144 3.09 -17.00 4.08
C GLU A 144 2.94 -17.98 5.24
N PHE A 145 3.89 -18.90 5.40
CA PHE A 145 3.93 -19.77 6.57
C PHE A 145 4.11 -18.95 7.86
N LEU A 146 5.08 -18.03 7.88
CA LEU A 146 5.40 -17.19 9.05
C LEU A 146 4.29 -16.18 9.40
N LEU A 147 3.45 -15.78 8.44
CA LEU A 147 2.25 -14.99 8.71
C LEU A 147 1.25 -15.73 9.61
N ASN A 148 1.15 -17.04 9.45
CA ASN A 148 0.04 -17.84 9.99
C ASN A 148 0.47 -18.78 11.13
N LYS A 149 1.76 -19.14 11.19
CA LYS A 149 2.28 -20.21 12.04
C LYS A 149 3.66 -19.85 12.59
N LYS A 150 3.93 -20.30 13.81
CA LYS A 150 5.28 -20.27 14.39
C LYS A 150 6.10 -21.46 13.91
N VAL A 151 7.41 -21.26 13.78
CA VAL A 151 8.37 -22.33 13.47
C VAL A 151 8.62 -23.16 14.73
N THR A 152 8.28 -24.45 14.69
CA THR A 152 8.53 -25.40 15.79
C THR A 152 9.83 -26.18 15.59
N SER A 153 10.12 -26.58 14.36
CA SER A 153 11.38 -27.20 13.97
C SER A 153 11.71 -26.90 12.51
N MET A 154 12.99 -26.83 12.17
CA MET A 154 13.43 -26.57 10.79
C MET A 154 13.09 -27.71 9.83
N ALA A 155 12.91 -28.94 10.32
CA ALA A 155 12.48 -30.08 9.52
C ALA A 155 10.99 -29.98 9.14
N ASP A 156 10.13 -29.77 10.14
CA ASP A 156 8.70 -29.55 9.90
C ASP A 156 8.48 -28.30 9.02
N PHE A 157 9.29 -27.26 9.21
CA PHE A 157 9.23 -26.07 8.38
C PHE A 157 9.59 -26.38 6.92
N SER A 158 10.71 -27.07 6.67
CA SER A 158 11.14 -27.44 5.31
C SER A 158 10.09 -28.28 4.58
N ASP A 159 9.48 -29.21 5.30
CA ASP A 159 8.46 -30.11 4.73
C ASP A 159 7.18 -29.33 4.39
N LYS A 160 6.75 -28.41 5.25
CA LYS A 160 5.53 -27.61 5.03
C LYS A 160 5.64 -26.57 3.92
N VAL A 161 6.83 -26.01 3.70
CA VAL A 161 7.05 -25.06 2.58
C VAL A 161 7.59 -25.73 1.32
N GLU A 162 7.72 -27.06 1.34
CA GLU A 162 8.12 -27.91 0.20
C GLU A 162 9.48 -27.51 -0.42
N VAL A 163 10.46 -27.19 0.43
CA VAL A 163 11.84 -26.92 0.00
C VAL A 163 12.82 -27.78 0.80
N SER A 164 13.97 -28.11 0.21
CA SER A 164 15.00 -28.84 0.95
C SER A 164 15.50 -28.00 2.14
N LYS A 165 15.95 -28.66 3.22
CA LYS A 165 16.52 -27.96 4.39
C LYS A 165 17.62 -26.97 4.00
N ALA A 166 18.52 -27.36 3.09
CA ALA A 166 19.59 -26.49 2.61
C ALA A 166 19.05 -25.23 1.92
N MET A 167 18.03 -25.38 1.07
CA MET A 167 17.37 -24.24 0.40
C MET A 167 16.60 -23.38 1.39
N LEU A 168 15.95 -23.98 2.41
CA LEU A 168 15.27 -23.22 3.45
C LEU A 168 16.23 -22.30 4.21
N TYR A 169 17.39 -22.81 4.65
CA TYR A 169 18.41 -21.98 5.31
C TYR A 169 18.92 -20.85 4.39
N LYS A 170 19.15 -21.16 3.11
CA LYS A 170 19.55 -20.15 2.12
C LYS A 170 18.49 -19.04 1.99
N HIS A 171 17.23 -19.41 1.80
CA HIS A 171 16.14 -18.44 1.66
C HIS A 171 15.89 -17.64 2.93
N ILE A 172 15.99 -18.25 4.11
CA ILE A 172 15.91 -17.51 5.38
C ILE A 172 17.02 -16.46 5.45
N LYS A 173 18.25 -16.81 5.09
CA LYS A 173 19.35 -15.84 5.05
C LYS A 173 19.05 -14.69 4.08
N GLU A 174 18.64 -15.00 2.85
CA GLU A 174 18.27 -13.98 1.85
C GLU A 174 17.14 -13.07 2.34
N LEU A 175 16.10 -13.63 2.97
CA LEU A 175 14.98 -12.87 3.52
C LEU A 175 15.38 -12.01 4.73
N LYS A 176 16.35 -12.44 5.55
CA LYS A 176 16.95 -11.62 6.61
C LYS A 176 17.76 -10.47 6.00
N ASP A 177 18.57 -10.75 4.99
CA ASP A 177 19.38 -9.73 4.29
C ASP A 177 18.49 -8.67 3.60
N MET A 178 17.25 -9.03 3.23
CA MET A 178 16.23 -8.13 2.68
C MET A 178 15.37 -7.44 3.75
N ASP A 179 15.60 -7.67 5.04
CA ASP A 179 14.80 -7.13 6.15
C ASP A 179 13.32 -7.57 6.14
N ILE A 180 13.02 -8.73 5.55
CA ILE A 180 11.66 -9.30 5.49
C ILE A 180 11.35 -10.13 6.72
N ILE A 181 12.34 -10.85 7.20
CA ILE A 181 12.24 -11.66 8.42
C ILE A 181 13.34 -11.27 9.39
N GLU A 182 13.03 -11.41 10.66
CA GLU A 182 13.98 -11.20 11.75
C GLU A 182 13.93 -12.38 12.73
N GLU A 183 14.94 -12.45 13.59
CA GLU A 183 15.03 -13.48 14.62
C GLU A 183 14.84 -12.82 15.98
N THR A 184 13.84 -13.30 16.71
CA THR A 184 13.44 -12.79 18.02
C THR A 184 13.61 -13.90 19.07
N PRO A 185 13.46 -13.59 20.38
CA PRO A 185 13.42 -14.64 21.40
C PRO A 185 12.33 -15.71 21.17
N ASP A 186 11.27 -15.37 20.44
CA ASP A 186 10.17 -16.27 20.07
C ASP A 186 10.41 -17.03 18.75
N GLY A 187 11.58 -16.87 18.14
CA GLY A 187 11.96 -17.47 16.86
C GLY A 187 11.88 -16.51 15.68
N LEU A 188 11.74 -17.07 14.48
CA LEU A 188 11.64 -16.30 13.23
C LEU A 188 10.28 -15.61 13.12
N THR A 189 10.29 -14.30 12.87
CA THR A 189 9.09 -13.47 12.71
C THR A 189 9.21 -12.57 11.49
N LEU A 190 8.06 -12.07 11.00
CA LEU A 190 8.04 -11.10 9.92
C LEU A 190 8.19 -9.68 10.46
N THR A 191 9.01 -8.89 9.77
CA THR A 191 9.05 -7.44 9.99
C THR A 191 7.76 -6.78 9.44
N ASP A 192 7.62 -5.46 9.61
CA ASP A 192 6.56 -4.71 8.91
C ASP A 192 6.70 -4.85 7.38
N TYR A 193 7.94 -4.79 6.86
CA TYR A 193 8.21 -4.97 5.45
C TYR A 193 7.81 -6.38 4.98
N GLY A 194 8.13 -7.41 5.76
CA GLY A 194 7.73 -8.79 5.46
C GLY A 194 6.22 -9.00 5.38
N ARG A 195 5.46 -8.29 6.21
CA ARG A 195 3.99 -8.31 6.17
C ARG A 195 3.40 -7.55 4.97
N ILE A 196 4.18 -6.66 4.34
CA ILE A 196 3.77 -5.87 3.17
C ILE A 196 4.09 -6.60 1.86
N VAL A 197 5.27 -7.21 1.73
CA VAL A 197 5.72 -7.84 0.46
C VAL A 197 4.86 -9.00 -0.01
N VAL A 198 4.12 -9.61 0.91
CA VAL A 198 3.23 -10.76 0.66
C VAL A 198 1.79 -10.35 0.34
N LEU A 199 1.47 -9.05 0.47
CA LEU A 199 0.16 -8.53 0.10
C LEU A 199 -0.05 -8.65 -1.41
#